data_AF-A0A3D0CS45-F1
#
_entry.id   AF-A0A3D0CS45-F1
#
_cell.length_a   1.000
_cell.length_b   1.000
_cell.length_c   1.000
_cell.angle_alpha   90.00
_cell.angle_beta   90.00
_cell.angle_gamma   90.00
#
_symmetry.space_group_name_H-M   'P 1'
#
loop_
_entity.id
_entity.type
_entity.pdbx_description
1 polymer ?
#
loop_
_entity_poly.entity_id
_entity_poly.type
_entity_poly.pdbx_seq_one_letter_code
_entity_poly.pdbx_strand_id
1 'polypeptide(L)'
;QVLFRPEQVALSAEAPADGALVLGHGRITEQNFAGAHRRVRLRLPRLPATRQIAPPPPFGEEGLLVDAVLPAEMPLTSHDLWVTLQGWHILKQPHPRLLVCDGGVGPATSLATARQVAERLQASVTILGVADDPEAADALHTALTRRQHAQGLRPAELLVRHGNPAEQIASAEAEAVYELLVLAASDDPEAHPERLGATVRAVLEQTAMPVMVVKGEGTGFQRLLICTAAGEPGKGDVRFGGRLARRLGASVTLLYVTTTGEELSPLARAHLERASVTLRALELASEVWVRPSMTAAEGILAVARDGDYDLIVMGSHGPQSRSIFGLDDVTLQVLAGADRPVLVVPDETV
;
A
#
# COMPACT_ATOMS: atom_id res chain seq x y z
N GLN A 1 -9.88 -5.60 15.45
CA GLN A 1 -8.84 -6.60 15.14
C GLN A 1 -8.87 -7.68 16.19
N VAL A 2 -8.74 -8.96 15.82
CA VAL A 2 -8.59 -10.06 16.77
C VAL A 2 -7.09 -10.34 16.94
N LEU A 3 -6.62 -10.42 18.19
CA LEU A 3 -5.26 -10.81 18.54
C LEU A 3 -5.31 -12.03 19.47
N PHE A 4 -4.58 -13.08 19.12
CA PHE A 4 -4.31 -14.21 19.99
C PHE A 4 -2.81 -14.50 19.94
N ARG A 5 -2.25 -14.96 21.07
CA ARG A 5 -0.83 -15.34 21.12
C ARG A 5 -0.67 -16.81 20.72
N PRO A 6 0.49 -17.20 20.17
CA PRO A 6 0.73 -18.60 19.80
C PRO A 6 0.54 -19.61 20.94
N GLU A 7 0.78 -19.20 22.19
CA GLU A 7 0.57 -20.04 23.38
C GLU A 7 -0.91 -20.25 23.71
N GLN A 8 -1.80 -19.45 23.13
CA GLN A 8 -3.25 -19.55 23.28
C GLN A 8 -3.90 -20.39 22.17
N VAL A 9 -3.09 -20.95 21.27
CA VAL A 9 -3.54 -21.81 20.18
C VAL A 9 -3.38 -23.27 20.60
N ALA A 10 -4.49 -24.01 20.65
CA ALA A 10 -4.49 -25.43 20.90
C ALA A 10 -4.69 -26.22 19.61
N LEU A 11 -3.99 -27.34 19.50
CA LEU A 11 -4.06 -28.25 18.36
C LEU A 11 -4.62 -29.61 18.79
N SER A 12 -5.48 -30.19 17.96
CA SER A 12 -6.06 -31.52 18.19
C SER A 12 -6.18 -32.30 16.89
N ALA A 13 -5.93 -33.61 16.92
CA ALA A 13 -6.24 -34.50 15.79
C ALA A 13 -7.74 -34.81 15.72
N GLU A 14 -8.43 -34.81 16.86
CA GLU A 14 -9.85 -35.08 16.97
C GLU A 14 -10.67 -33.78 16.88
N ALA A 15 -11.92 -33.90 16.46
CA ALA A 15 -12.85 -32.78 16.41
C ALA A 15 -13.01 -32.13 17.80
N PRO A 16 -12.95 -30.79 17.91
CA PRO A 16 -13.11 -30.10 19.18
C PRO A 16 -14.49 -30.34 19.80
N ALA A 17 -14.56 -30.28 21.13
CA ALA A 17 -15.84 -30.34 21.84
C ALA A 17 -16.75 -29.14 21.52
N ASP A 18 -18.06 -29.33 21.69
CA ASP A 18 -19.05 -28.26 21.52
C ASP A 18 -18.75 -27.05 22.42
N GLY A 19 -18.78 -25.85 21.82
CA GLY A 19 -18.46 -24.60 22.49
C GLY A 19 -17.00 -24.15 22.42
N ALA A 20 -16.09 -24.97 21.86
CA ALA A 20 -14.73 -24.54 21.57
C ALA A 20 -14.72 -23.45 20.48
N LEU A 21 -13.85 -22.43 20.62
CA LEU A 21 -13.65 -21.45 19.56
C LEU A 21 -12.70 -22.02 18.50
N VAL A 22 -13.28 -22.56 17.43
CA VAL A 22 -12.57 -23.21 16.34
C VAL A 22 -12.21 -22.20 15.26
N LEU A 23 -10.91 -22.04 14.97
CA LEU A 23 -10.45 -21.26 13.80
C LEU A 23 -10.60 -22.06 12.51
N GLY A 24 -10.41 -23.38 12.57
CA GLY A 24 -10.60 -24.27 11.45
C GLY A 24 -9.70 -25.50 11.54
N HIS A 25 -9.62 -26.22 10.42
CA HIS A 25 -8.73 -27.36 10.24
C HIS A 25 -7.55 -26.93 9.35
N GLY A 26 -6.33 -27.10 9.86
CA GLY A 26 -5.12 -26.58 9.23
C GLY A 26 -4.05 -27.64 9.05
N ARG A 27 -3.23 -27.46 8.03
CA ARG A 27 -2.08 -28.33 7.75
C ARG A 27 -0.80 -27.73 8.29
N ILE A 28 0.01 -28.51 8.98
CA ILE A 28 1.35 -28.10 9.43
C ILE A 28 2.22 -27.81 8.21
N THR A 29 2.82 -26.62 8.17
CA THR A 29 3.77 -26.20 7.12
C THR A 29 5.19 -26.10 7.64
N GLU A 30 5.38 -25.73 8.91
CA GLU A 30 6.70 -25.55 9.51
C GLU A 30 6.70 -26.00 10.98
N GLN A 31 7.83 -26.52 11.46
CA GLN A 31 8.05 -26.86 12.86
C GLN A 31 9.46 -26.45 13.28
N ASN A 32 9.56 -25.56 14.26
CA ASN A 32 10.83 -25.06 14.78
C ASN A 32 10.93 -25.37 16.28
N PHE A 33 11.98 -26.09 16.66
CA PHE A 33 12.24 -26.47 18.05
C PHE A 33 13.10 -25.41 18.74
N ALA A 34 12.71 -25.01 19.96
CA ALA A 34 13.38 -24.02 20.78
C ALA A 34 13.43 -24.52 22.23
N GLY A 35 14.35 -25.45 22.51
CA GLY A 35 14.52 -26.05 23.83
C GLY A 35 13.29 -26.87 24.26
N ALA A 36 12.66 -26.47 25.36
CA ALA A 36 11.49 -27.16 25.92
C ALA A 36 10.20 -26.96 25.12
N HIS A 37 10.21 -26.04 24.15
CA HIS A 37 9.05 -25.72 23.33
C HIS A 37 9.35 -25.94 21.85
N ARG A 38 8.29 -26.12 21.06
CA ARG A 38 8.33 -26.01 19.60
C ARG A 38 7.25 -25.06 19.13
N ARG A 39 7.57 -24.29 18.10
CA ARG A 39 6.61 -23.46 17.35
C ARG A 39 6.19 -24.24 16.11
N VAL A 40 4.89 -24.44 15.96
CA VAL A 40 4.28 -25.13 14.83
C VAL A 40 3.50 -24.09 14.03
N ARG A 41 3.79 -23.96 12.74
CA ARG A 41 2.99 -23.13 11.83
C ARG A 41 2.00 -24.01 11.09
N LEU A 42 0.74 -23.60 11.10
CA LEU A 42 -0.33 -24.22 10.36
C LEU A 42 -0.86 -23.26 9.31
N ARG A 43 -1.19 -23.81 8.14
CA ARG A 43 -1.94 -23.13 7.10
C ARG A 43 -3.37 -23.63 7.10
N LEU A 44 -4.30 -22.73 7.40
CA LEU A 44 -5.74 -22.97 7.39
C LEU A 44 -6.35 -22.37 6.11
N PRO A 45 -7.56 -22.81 5.72
CA PRO A 45 -8.36 -22.09 4.75
C PRO A 45 -8.54 -20.61 5.14
N ARG A 46 -8.71 -19.75 4.13
CA ARG A 46 -8.98 -18.32 4.34
C ARG A 46 -10.24 -18.14 5.18
N LEU A 47 -10.19 -17.25 6.17
CA LEU A 47 -11.38 -16.80 6.89
C LEU A 47 -12.03 -15.62 6.14
N PRO A 48 -13.29 -15.72 5.68
CA PRO A 48 -13.97 -14.63 5.00
C PRO A 48 -14.08 -13.37 5.86
N ALA A 49 -14.10 -12.20 5.23
CA ALA A 49 -14.14 -10.88 5.86
C ALA A 49 -13.00 -10.60 6.85
N THR A 50 -11.89 -11.35 6.75
CA THR A 50 -10.71 -11.14 7.58
C THR A 50 -9.47 -10.92 6.74
N ARG A 51 -8.50 -10.21 7.32
CA ARG A 51 -7.15 -10.06 6.78
C ARG A 51 -6.16 -10.39 7.87
N GLN A 52 -5.17 -11.20 7.53
CA GLN A 52 -4.05 -11.46 8.41
C GLN A 52 -3.07 -10.27 8.46
N ILE A 53 -2.76 -9.82 9.67
CA ILE A 53 -1.77 -8.76 9.93
C ILE A 53 -0.44 -9.37 10.36
N ALA A 54 -0.48 -10.33 11.29
CA ALA A 54 0.70 -10.99 11.83
C ALA A 54 0.43 -12.50 12.03
N PRO A 55 1.39 -13.39 11.72
CA PRO A 55 2.55 -13.10 10.87
C PRO A 55 2.11 -12.58 9.48
N PRO A 56 2.90 -11.72 8.81
CA PRO A 56 2.54 -11.23 7.50
C PRO A 56 2.50 -12.40 6.49
N PRO A 57 1.41 -12.60 5.74
CA PRO A 57 1.32 -13.70 4.80
C PRO A 57 2.33 -13.52 3.67
N PRO A 58 3.06 -14.57 3.24
CA PRO A 58 3.98 -14.47 2.12
C PRO A 58 3.23 -14.10 0.83
N PHE A 59 3.95 -13.53 -0.14
CA PHE A 59 3.32 -13.07 -1.38
C PHE A 59 2.74 -14.27 -2.13
N GLY A 60 1.47 -14.25 -2.50
CA GLY A 60 0.79 -15.40 -3.08
C GLY A 60 0.35 -16.46 -2.08
N GLU A 61 0.18 -16.10 -0.82
CA GLU A 61 -0.53 -16.91 0.18
C GLU A 61 -1.94 -16.37 0.39
N GLU A 62 -2.94 -17.25 0.30
CA GLU A 62 -4.36 -16.96 0.52
C GLU A 62 -4.87 -17.54 1.84
N GLY A 63 -4.21 -18.58 2.36
CA GLY A 63 -4.56 -19.22 3.61
C GLY A 63 -4.22 -18.37 4.83
N LEU A 64 -4.90 -18.67 5.93
CA LEU A 64 -4.58 -18.10 7.23
C LEU A 64 -3.40 -18.88 7.83
N LEU A 65 -2.30 -18.19 8.14
CA LEU A 65 -1.17 -18.78 8.84
C LEU A 65 -1.32 -18.59 10.35
N VAL A 66 -1.35 -19.69 11.09
CA VAL A 66 -1.46 -19.67 12.56
C VAL A 66 -0.24 -20.33 13.16
N ASP A 67 0.39 -19.63 14.10
CA ASP A 67 1.48 -20.19 14.88
C ASP A 67 0.93 -20.69 16.22
N ALA A 68 1.30 -21.90 16.61
CA ALA A 68 1.03 -22.49 17.92
C ALA A 68 2.34 -22.82 18.63
N VAL A 69 2.42 -22.58 19.93
CA VAL A 69 3.56 -22.96 20.77
C VAL A 69 3.15 -24.13 21.65
N LEU A 70 3.87 -25.24 21.52
CA LEU A 70 3.60 -26.51 22.21
C LEU A 70 4.85 -26.98 22.98
N PRO A 71 4.69 -27.82 24.01
CA PRO A 71 5.83 -28.56 24.57
C PRO A 71 6.53 -29.38 23.48
N ALA A 72 7.86 -29.38 23.47
CA ALA A 72 8.66 -30.05 22.44
C ALA A 72 8.38 -31.56 22.35
N GLU A 73 8.10 -32.20 23.49
CA GLU A 73 7.85 -33.64 23.60
C GLU A 73 6.42 -34.07 23.26
N MET A 74 5.49 -33.12 23.10
CA MET A 74 4.10 -33.45 22.78
C MET A 74 4.06 -34.15 21.41
N PRO A 75 3.51 -35.36 21.26
CA PRO A 75 3.44 -35.99 19.94
C PRO A 75 2.40 -35.29 19.06
N LEU A 76 2.73 -35.06 17.78
CA LEU A 76 1.74 -34.71 16.75
C LEU A 76 1.52 -35.94 15.89
N THR A 77 0.36 -36.56 16.04
CA THR A 77 -0.01 -37.81 15.36
C THR A 77 -0.55 -37.58 13.94
N SER A 78 -0.76 -36.32 13.55
CA SER A 78 -1.29 -35.91 12.24
C SER A 78 -0.61 -34.62 11.76
N HIS A 79 -0.52 -34.47 10.44
CA HIS A 79 -0.13 -33.22 9.80
C HIS A 79 -1.31 -32.25 9.61
N ASP A 80 -2.53 -32.75 9.68
CA ASP A 80 -3.76 -31.96 9.62
C ASP A 80 -4.42 -31.97 10.99
N LEU A 81 -4.62 -30.79 11.57
CA LEU A 81 -5.04 -30.61 12.95
C LEU A 81 -6.15 -29.56 13.03
N TRP A 82 -7.08 -29.78 13.95
CA TRP A 82 -8.01 -28.76 14.41
C TRP A 82 -7.27 -27.70 15.20
N VAL A 83 -7.56 -26.44 14.88
CA VAL A 83 -6.97 -25.27 15.52
C VAL A 83 -8.05 -24.56 16.32
N THR A 84 -7.86 -24.48 17.63
CA THR A 84 -8.78 -23.79 18.55
C THR A 84 -8.06 -22.70 19.32
N LEU A 85 -8.81 -21.68 19.74
CA LEU A 85 -8.29 -20.61 20.60
C LEU A 85 -8.77 -20.80 22.04
N GLN A 86 -7.80 -20.78 22.95
CA GLN A 86 -8.01 -20.77 24.39
C GLN A 86 -8.08 -19.35 24.96
N GLY A 87 -7.65 -18.34 24.18
CA GLY A 87 -7.76 -16.94 24.56
C GLY A 87 -7.49 -15.99 23.39
N TRP A 88 -8.13 -14.83 23.40
CA TRP A 88 -8.00 -13.79 22.38
C TRP A 88 -8.38 -12.42 22.95
N HIS A 89 -8.00 -11.37 22.24
CA HIS A 89 -8.29 -9.98 22.57
C HIS A 89 -8.86 -9.27 21.36
N ILE A 90 -9.81 -8.37 21.59
CA ILE A 90 -10.29 -7.44 20.57
C ILE A 90 -9.54 -6.12 20.72
N LEU A 91 -8.75 -5.79 19.70
CA LEU A 91 -8.03 -4.53 19.63
C LEU A 91 -8.81 -3.55 18.75
N LYS A 92 -8.94 -2.31 19.23
CA LYS A 92 -9.35 -1.18 18.40
C LYS A 92 -8.25 -0.93 17.36
N GLN A 93 -8.63 -0.80 16.09
CA GLN A 93 -7.66 -0.45 15.07
C GLN A 93 -7.35 1.04 15.15
N PRO A 94 -6.07 1.44 15.10
CA PRO A 94 -5.72 2.84 14.90
C PRO A 94 -6.26 3.29 13.55
N HIS A 95 -6.67 4.55 13.49
CA HIS A 95 -7.03 5.19 12.23
C HIS A 95 -5.75 5.45 11.42
N PRO A 96 -5.73 5.15 10.11
CA PRO A 96 -4.59 5.53 9.27
C PRO A 96 -4.32 7.02 9.38
N ARG A 97 -3.05 7.41 9.21
CA ARG A 97 -2.64 8.83 9.17
C ARG A 97 -2.19 9.18 7.77
N LEU A 98 -2.78 10.24 7.22
CA LEU A 98 -2.39 10.81 5.93
C LEU A 98 -1.64 12.11 6.17
N LEU A 99 -0.53 12.29 5.45
CA LEU A 99 0.12 13.57 5.29
C LEU A 99 -0.28 14.12 3.92
N VAL A 100 -0.78 15.34 3.84
CA VAL A 100 -1.06 16.03 2.57
C VAL A 100 -0.32 17.34 2.53
N CYS A 101 0.36 17.64 1.43
CA CYS A 101 1.02 18.92 1.24
C CYS A 101 0.15 19.87 0.39
N ASP A 102 0.15 21.14 0.79
CA ASP A 102 -0.50 22.22 0.05
C ASP A 102 0.29 23.51 0.24
N GLY A 103 0.62 24.19 -0.85
CA GLY A 103 1.39 25.45 -0.85
C GLY A 103 0.55 26.69 -0.55
N GLY A 104 -0.75 26.56 -0.25
CA GLY A 104 -1.64 27.68 0.02
C GLY A 104 -2.15 28.42 -1.22
N VAL A 105 -1.63 28.10 -2.40
CA VAL A 105 -1.95 28.74 -3.70
C VAL A 105 -2.41 27.71 -4.74
N GLY A 106 -2.96 28.19 -5.86
CA GLY A 106 -3.39 27.34 -6.97
C GLY A 106 -4.56 26.41 -6.64
N PRO A 107 -4.79 25.37 -7.46
CA PRO A 107 -5.84 24.37 -7.23
C PRO A 107 -5.63 23.61 -5.90
N ALA A 108 -6.73 23.29 -5.21
CA ALA A 108 -6.69 22.51 -3.96
C ALA A 108 -6.88 21.00 -4.20
N THR A 109 -6.35 20.49 -5.32
CA THR A 109 -6.55 19.11 -5.77
C THR A 109 -5.94 18.09 -4.82
N SER A 110 -4.77 18.39 -4.22
CA SER A 110 -4.16 17.53 -3.19
C SER A 110 -5.06 17.41 -1.95
N LEU A 111 -5.62 18.53 -1.46
CA LEU A 111 -6.56 18.55 -0.32
C LEU A 111 -7.88 17.84 -0.64
N ALA A 112 -8.44 18.07 -1.83
CA ALA A 112 -9.66 17.41 -2.28
C ALA A 112 -9.48 15.89 -2.36
N THR A 113 -8.34 15.45 -2.92
CA THR A 113 -7.96 14.03 -3.02
C THR A 113 -7.73 13.42 -1.65
N ALA A 114 -6.98 14.11 -0.79
CA ALA A 114 -6.76 13.67 0.59
C ALA A 114 -8.06 13.50 1.36
N ARG A 115 -9.06 14.39 1.15
CA ARG A 115 -10.40 14.23 1.75
C ARG A 115 -11.07 12.94 1.29
N GLN A 116 -11.14 12.71 -0.02
CA GLN A 116 -11.82 11.54 -0.58
C GLN A 116 -11.19 10.24 -0.07
N VAL A 117 -9.85 10.18 -0.05
CA VAL A 117 -9.12 9.02 0.47
C VAL A 117 -9.34 8.89 1.99
N ALA A 118 -9.24 9.98 2.75
CA ALA A 118 -9.40 9.95 4.21
C ALA A 118 -10.80 9.50 4.65
N GLU A 119 -11.86 9.96 3.98
CA GLU A 119 -13.24 9.55 4.28
C GLU A 119 -13.44 8.03 4.10
N ARG A 120 -12.93 7.47 3.00
CA ARG A 120 -13.02 6.02 2.72
C ARG A 120 -12.15 5.19 3.66
N LEU A 121 -10.97 5.71 4.03
CA LEU A 121 -10.04 5.04 4.94
C LEU A 121 -10.39 5.25 6.41
N GLN A 122 -11.31 6.15 6.73
CA GLN A 122 -11.55 6.69 8.08
C GLN A 122 -10.25 7.16 8.74
N ALA A 123 -9.45 7.90 7.96
CA ALA A 123 -8.12 8.33 8.34
C ALA A 123 -8.13 9.72 8.97
N SER A 124 -7.19 9.96 9.89
CA SER A 124 -6.85 11.33 10.30
C SER A 124 -5.89 11.96 9.31
N VAL A 125 -6.01 13.27 9.10
CA VAL A 125 -5.21 14.00 8.12
C VAL A 125 -4.40 15.09 8.82
N THR A 126 -3.13 15.20 8.46
CA THR A 126 -2.27 16.35 8.77
C THR A 126 -1.96 17.06 7.45
N ILE A 127 -2.28 18.36 7.36
CA ILE A 127 -1.94 19.21 6.23
C ILE A 127 -0.60 19.88 6.55
N LEU A 128 0.42 19.61 5.74
CA LEU A 128 1.72 20.26 5.83
C LEU A 128 1.83 21.39 4.81
N GLY A 129 2.04 22.61 5.32
CA GLY A 129 2.47 23.76 4.52
C GLY A 129 3.93 24.09 4.82
N VAL A 130 4.70 24.40 3.78
CA VAL A 130 6.08 24.85 3.93
C VAL A 130 6.21 26.23 3.30
N ALA A 131 6.46 27.23 4.13
CA ALA A 131 6.73 28.60 3.72
C ALA A 131 8.21 28.78 3.34
N ASP A 132 8.52 29.80 2.55
CA ASP A 132 9.90 30.11 2.18
C ASP A 132 10.72 30.56 3.41
N ASP A 133 10.09 31.35 4.29
CA ASP A 133 10.70 31.93 5.48
C ASP A 133 9.70 32.01 6.66
N PRO A 134 10.17 32.35 7.88
CA PRO A 134 9.30 32.49 9.05
C PRO A 134 8.24 33.59 8.94
N GLU A 135 8.50 34.66 8.19
CA GLU A 135 7.58 35.81 8.07
C GLU A 135 6.36 35.43 7.22
N ALA A 136 6.55 34.56 6.22
CA ALA A 136 5.48 34.03 5.38
C ALA A 136 4.60 32.96 6.05
N ALA A 137 5.01 32.41 7.20
CA ALA A 137 4.33 31.29 7.85
C ALA A 137 2.87 31.61 8.28
N ASP A 138 2.63 32.80 8.84
CA ASP A 138 1.30 33.21 9.30
C ASP A 138 0.32 33.39 8.13
N ALA A 139 0.81 33.94 7.02
CA ALA A 139 0.03 34.10 5.79
C ALA A 139 -0.34 32.73 5.20
N LEU A 140 0.62 31.80 5.15
CA LEU A 140 0.39 30.42 4.69
C LEU A 140 -0.60 29.69 5.61
N HIS A 141 -0.44 29.77 6.93
CA HIS A 141 -1.37 29.17 7.89
C HIS A 141 -2.81 29.67 7.68
N THR A 142 -2.99 30.98 7.46
CA THR A 142 -4.29 31.57 7.16
C THR A 142 -4.87 31.07 5.84
N ALA A 143 -4.05 30.95 4.80
CA ALA A 143 -4.46 30.42 3.51
C ALA A 143 -4.90 28.94 3.61
N LEU A 144 -4.11 28.11 4.30
CA LEU A 144 -4.41 26.70 4.52
C LEU A 144 -5.66 26.49 5.36
N THR A 145 -5.87 27.30 6.39
CA THR A 145 -7.11 27.26 7.20
C THR A 145 -8.35 27.49 6.34
N ARG A 146 -8.29 28.47 5.44
CA ARG A 146 -9.39 28.79 4.52
C ARG A 146 -9.61 27.66 3.52
N ARG A 147 -8.54 27.12 2.93
CA ARG A 147 -8.60 26.03 1.94
C ARG A 147 -9.10 24.74 2.56
N GLN A 148 -8.63 24.37 3.75
CA GLN A 148 -9.14 23.26 4.54
C GLN A 148 -10.66 23.37 4.75
N HIS A 149 -11.14 24.56 5.16
CA HIS A 149 -12.57 24.81 5.34
C HIS A 149 -13.34 24.67 4.01
N ALA A 150 -12.85 25.29 2.94
CA ALA A 150 -13.48 25.24 1.63
C ALA A 150 -13.57 23.81 1.07
N GLN A 151 -12.58 22.97 1.33
CA GLN A 151 -12.58 21.56 0.91
C GLN A 151 -13.38 20.64 1.83
N GLY A 152 -13.85 21.11 3.00
CA GLY A 152 -14.53 20.27 3.97
C GLY A 152 -13.62 19.24 4.66
N LEU A 153 -12.30 19.46 4.65
CA LEU A 153 -11.30 18.55 5.20
C LEU A 153 -11.15 18.75 6.72
N ARG A 154 -12.21 18.45 7.48
CA ARG A 154 -12.24 18.60 8.95
C ARG A 154 -12.73 17.32 9.65
N PRO A 155 -12.07 16.90 10.75
CA PRO A 155 -10.90 17.53 11.38
C PRO A 155 -9.59 17.15 10.65
N ALA A 156 -8.75 18.14 10.35
CA ALA A 156 -7.36 17.92 9.93
C ALA A 156 -6.44 18.86 10.71
N GLU A 157 -5.29 18.33 11.14
CA GLU A 157 -4.25 19.09 11.82
C GLU A 157 -3.51 19.96 10.80
N LEU A 158 -3.23 21.22 11.14
CA LEU A 158 -2.40 22.10 10.32
C LEU A 158 -0.99 22.14 10.89
N LEU A 159 -0.01 21.76 10.09
CA LEU A 159 1.41 21.83 10.39
C LEU A 159 2.05 22.81 9.42
N VAL A 160 2.45 23.99 9.88
CA VAL A 160 3.14 24.99 9.04
C VAL A 160 4.61 25.06 9.45
N ARG A 161 5.49 24.88 8.48
CA ARG A 161 6.95 24.93 8.63
C ARG A 161 7.54 25.90 7.62
N HIS A 162 8.87 26.07 7.64
CA HIS A 162 9.58 26.90 6.67
C HIS A 162 10.84 26.19 6.14
N GLY A 163 11.32 26.59 4.97
CA GLY A 163 12.55 26.08 4.35
C GLY A 163 12.29 25.09 3.21
N ASN A 164 13.15 24.09 3.03
CA ASN A 164 13.03 23.15 1.93
C ASN A 164 11.85 22.17 2.13
N PRO A 165 10.87 22.08 1.21
CA PRO A 165 9.70 21.22 1.39
C PRO A 165 10.00 19.74 1.56
N ALA A 166 10.96 19.19 0.80
CA ALA A 166 11.32 17.77 0.89
C ALA A 166 11.97 17.45 2.25
N GLU A 167 12.85 18.31 2.76
CA GLU A 167 13.44 18.18 4.10
C GLU A 167 12.36 18.25 5.20
N GLN A 168 11.39 19.15 5.07
CA GLN A 168 10.31 19.28 6.05
C GLN A 168 9.34 18.08 6.01
N ILE A 169 9.10 17.48 4.84
CA ILE A 169 8.36 16.22 4.70
C ILE A 169 9.11 15.09 5.40
N ALA A 170 10.42 14.96 5.17
CA ALA A 170 11.25 13.94 5.84
C ALA A 170 11.28 14.13 7.37
N SER A 171 11.35 15.39 7.84
CA SER A 171 11.25 15.69 9.28
C SER A 171 9.90 15.28 9.85
N ALA A 172 8.80 15.54 9.15
CA ALA A 172 7.47 15.12 9.58
C ALA A 172 7.34 13.58 9.66
N GLU A 173 7.91 12.87 8.67
CA GLU A 173 7.98 11.39 8.65
C GLU A 173 8.79 10.83 9.85
N ALA A 174 9.86 11.51 10.26
CA ALA A 174 10.66 11.11 11.42
C ALA A 174 9.94 11.36 12.78
N GLU A 175 9.07 12.37 12.84
CA GLU A 175 8.35 12.74 14.06
C GLU A 175 7.07 11.93 14.29
N ALA A 176 6.48 11.38 13.21
CA ALA A 176 5.19 10.72 13.25
C ALA A 176 5.03 9.66 12.14
N VAL A 177 4.35 8.56 12.47
CA VAL A 177 4.02 7.52 11.48
C VAL A 177 2.85 7.97 10.62
N TYR A 178 3.10 8.13 9.31
CA TYR A 178 2.10 8.33 8.28
C TYR A 178 2.05 7.10 7.36
N GLU A 179 0.86 6.74 6.88
CA GLU A 179 0.66 5.57 5.99
C GLU A 179 0.63 5.95 4.50
N LEU A 180 0.41 7.23 4.19
CA LEU A 180 0.28 7.74 2.84
C LEU A 180 0.58 9.25 2.80
N LEU A 181 1.41 9.66 1.86
CA LEU A 181 1.66 11.05 1.50
C LEU A 181 0.87 11.41 0.25
N VAL A 182 0.23 12.57 0.25
CA VAL A 182 -0.48 13.14 -0.90
C VAL A 182 0.20 14.44 -1.31
N LEU A 183 0.74 14.48 -2.53
CA LEU A 183 1.42 15.66 -3.11
C LEU A 183 0.75 16.05 -4.43
N ALA A 184 0.72 17.34 -4.73
CA ALA A 184 0.47 17.78 -6.11
C ALA A 184 1.71 17.46 -6.98
N ALA A 185 1.50 17.19 -8.27
CA ALA A 185 2.63 16.93 -9.19
C ALA A 185 3.57 18.13 -9.36
N SER A 186 3.07 19.35 -9.13
CA SER A 186 3.86 20.57 -9.16
C SER A 186 3.34 21.56 -8.11
N ASP A 187 4.27 22.30 -7.50
CA ASP A 187 3.98 23.42 -6.60
C ASP A 187 3.73 24.72 -7.40
N ASP A 188 4.07 24.70 -8.70
CA ASP A 188 3.91 25.80 -9.63
C ASP A 188 2.53 25.71 -10.32
N PRO A 189 1.59 26.63 -10.00
CA PRO A 189 0.24 26.60 -10.58
C PRO A 189 0.21 26.81 -12.09
N GLU A 190 1.28 27.36 -12.68
CA GLU A 190 1.41 27.64 -14.11
C GLU A 190 2.20 26.54 -14.85
N ALA A 191 2.72 25.54 -14.13
CA ALA A 191 3.47 24.46 -14.73
C ALA A 191 2.58 23.61 -15.66
N HIS A 192 3.17 23.15 -16.75
CA HIS A 192 2.53 22.21 -17.65
C HIS A 192 2.10 20.95 -16.87
N PRO A 193 0.91 20.35 -17.11
CA PRO A 193 0.41 19.18 -16.36
C PRO A 193 1.36 17.96 -16.35
N GLU A 194 2.26 17.90 -17.31
CA GLU A 194 3.25 16.84 -17.48
C GLU A 194 4.57 17.09 -16.72
N ARG A 195 4.76 18.30 -16.17
CA ARG A 195 5.99 18.68 -15.46
C ARG A 195 5.94 18.21 -14.00
N LEU A 196 6.81 17.24 -13.68
CA LEU A 196 7.03 16.80 -12.30
C LEU A 196 7.91 17.80 -11.53
N GLY A 197 7.40 18.32 -10.42
CA GLY A 197 8.09 19.28 -9.54
C GLY A 197 9.32 18.71 -8.84
N ALA A 198 10.26 19.58 -8.47
CA ALA A 198 11.50 19.21 -7.78
C ALA A 198 11.24 18.55 -6.42
N THR A 199 10.24 19.05 -5.66
CA THR A 199 9.82 18.47 -4.39
C THR A 199 9.40 17.02 -4.53
N VAL A 200 8.57 16.69 -5.53
CA VAL A 200 8.10 15.31 -5.75
C VAL A 200 9.27 14.37 -6.04
N ARG A 201 10.21 14.78 -6.90
CA ARG A 201 11.41 13.99 -7.22
C ARG A 201 12.26 13.73 -5.97
N ALA A 202 12.57 14.79 -5.21
CA ALA A 202 13.37 14.69 -3.99
C ALA A 202 12.72 13.82 -2.91
N VAL A 203 11.39 13.89 -2.79
CA VAL A 203 10.63 13.04 -1.85
C VAL A 203 10.68 11.58 -2.27
N LEU A 204 10.40 11.27 -3.54
CA LEU A 204 10.41 9.89 -4.06
C LEU A 204 11.78 9.22 -3.96
N GLU A 205 12.87 10.00 -3.95
CA GLU A 205 14.24 9.53 -3.75
C GLU A 205 14.51 9.05 -2.31
N GLN A 206 13.78 9.57 -1.32
CA GLN A 206 14.19 9.49 0.09
C GLN A 206 13.14 8.88 1.01
N THR A 207 11.85 9.03 0.72
CA THR A 207 10.77 8.62 1.62
C THR A 207 10.56 7.10 1.64
N ALA A 208 10.23 6.57 2.81
CA ALA A 208 9.79 5.18 2.98
C ALA A 208 8.26 5.06 3.01
N MET A 209 7.54 6.17 2.81
CA MET A 209 6.09 6.23 2.78
C MET A 209 5.56 6.13 1.34
N PRO A 210 4.45 5.41 1.09
CA PRO A 210 3.74 5.48 -0.18
C PRO A 210 3.35 6.92 -0.54
N VAL A 211 3.62 7.34 -1.78
CA VAL A 211 3.37 8.71 -2.25
C VAL A 211 2.32 8.69 -3.36
N MET A 212 1.18 9.31 -3.11
CA MET A 212 0.17 9.61 -4.11
C MET A 212 0.42 10.99 -4.72
N VAL A 213 0.91 10.99 -5.95
CA VAL A 213 1.10 12.21 -6.74
C VAL A 213 -0.20 12.50 -7.48
N VAL A 214 -0.86 13.57 -7.08
CA VAL A 214 -2.16 14.02 -7.59
C VAL A 214 -1.96 14.81 -8.87
N LYS A 215 -2.72 14.42 -9.87
CA LYS A 215 -2.80 15.04 -11.19
C LYS A 215 -4.25 15.10 -11.65
N GLY A 216 -4.56 16.10 -12.48
CA GLY A 216 -5.90 16.27 -13.03
C GLY A 216 -6.96 16.64 -11.99
N GLU A 217 -8.23 16.57 -12.40
CA GLU A 217 -9.38 16.76 -11.51
C GLU A 217 -9.89 15.42 -10.96
N GLY A 218 -10.42 15.46 -9.73
CA GLY A 218 -10.54 14.32 -8.81
C GLY A 218 -11.15 13.04 -9.37
N THR A 219 -10.53 11.91 -9.03
CA THR A 219 -10.93 10.58 -9.49
C THR A 219 -11.82 9.88 -8.46
N GLY A 220 -12.73 9.04 -8.92
CA GLY A 220 -13.69 8.35 -8.06
C GLY A 220 -13.09 7.20 -7.25
N PHE A 221 -11.80 6.90 -7.50
CA PHE A 221 -11.07 5.72 -7.02
C PHE A 221 -11.87 4.41 -7.12
N GLN A 222 -12.60 4.22 -8.22
CA GLN A 222 -13.41 3.03 -8.49
C GLN A 222 -12.64 1.96 -9.24
N ARG A 223 -11.65 2.35 -10.06
CA ARG A 223 -10.84 1.46 -10.89
C ARG A 223 -9.36 1.74 -10.73
N LEU A 224 -8.64 0.80 -10.13
CA LEU A 224 -7.19 0.87 -9.91
C LEU A 224 -6.45 0.03 -10.95
N LEU A 225 -5.43 0.61 -11.58
CA LEU A 225 -4.49 -0.08 -12.44
C LEU A 225 -3.19 -0.34 -11.67
N ILE A 226 -3.01 -1.56 -11.17
CA ILE A 226 -1.77 -1.96 -10.47
C ILE A 226 -0.78 -2.48 -11.50
N CYS A 227 0.28 -1.72 -11.73
CA CYS A 227 1.36 -2.04 -12.64
C CYS A 227 2.47 -2.76 -11.86
N THR A 228 2.69 -4.03 -12.17
CA THR A 228 3.68 -4.85 -11.45
C THR A 228 4.81 -5.28 -12.36
N ALA A 229 6.03 -5.29 -11.83
CA ALA A 229 7.19 -5.87 -12.49
C ALA A 229 7.33 -7.35 -12.12
N ALA A 230 7.85 -8.17 -13.04
CA ALA A 230 8.13 -9.57 -12.79
C ALA A 230 9.50 -9.71 -12.12
N GLY A 231 9.56 -9.50 -10.81
CA GLY A 231 10.80 -9.53 -10.04
C GLY A 231 10.69 -8.81 -8.70
N GLU A 232 11.83 -8.65 -8.03
CA GLU A 232 11.97 -7.74 -6.88
C GLU A 232 12.69 -6.46 -7.32
N PRO A 233 12.18 -5.27 -6.98
CA PRO A 233 10.95 -5.03 -6.21
C PRO A 233 9.68 -5.18 -7.08
N GLY A 234 8.60 -5.71 -6.50
CA GLY A 234 7.32 -5.84 -7.22
C GLY A 234 6.15 -6.44 -6.42
N LYS A 235 6.29 -6.51 -5.09
CA LYS A 235 5.28 -7.08 -4.19
C LYS A 235 4.56 -6.01 -3.38
N GLY A 236 5.26 -4.94 -3.01
CA GLY A 236 4.74 -3.86 -2.17
C GLY A 236 3.59 -3.11 -2.84
N ASP A 237 3.73 -2.80 -4.13
CA ASP A 237 2.71 -2.21 -5.00
C ASP A 237 1.40 -3.02 -5.03
N VAL A 238 1.47 -4.34 -5.21
CA VAL A 238 0.31 -5.24 -5.21
C VAL A 238 -0.33 -5.30 -3.83
N ARG A 239 0.48 -5.43 -2.77
CA ARG A 239 -0.03 -5.51 -1.38
C ARG A 239 -0.67 -4.20 -0.92
N PHE A 240 0.02 -3.08 -1.12
CA PHE A 240 -0.46 -1.77 -0.71
C PHE A 240 -1.62 -1.32 -1.59
N GLY A 241 -1.47 -1.41 -2.92
CA GLY A 241 -2.53 -1.12 -3.89
C GLY A 241 -3.78 -1.95 -3.66
N GLY A 242 -3.64 -3.25 -3.40
CA GLY A 242 -4.76 -4.12 -3.03
C GLY A 242 -5.41 -3.72 -1.69
N ARG A 243 -4.62 -3.39 -0.66
CA ARG A 243 -5.18 -2.92 0.63
C ARG A 243 -5.97 -1.63 0.46
N LEU A 244 -5.43 -0.70 -0.33
CA LEU A 244 -6.09 0.56 -0.64
C LEU A 244 -7.38 0.30 -1.42
N ALA A 245 -7.32 -0.47 -2.52
CA ALA A 245 -8.48 -0.84 -3.32
C ALA A 245 -9.60 -1.45 -2.48
N ARG A 246 -9.27 -2.39 -1.58
CA ARG A 246 -10.26 -3.05 -0.70
C ARG A 246 -10.99 -2.05 0.18
N ARG A 247 -10.28 -1.07 0.75
CA ARG A 247 -10.89 -0.03 1.60
C ARG A 247 -11.66 1.02 0.80
N LEU A 248 -11.19 1.33 -0.41
CA LEU A 248 -11.90 2.24 -1.32
C LEU A 248 -13.15 1.59 -1.93
N GLY A 249 -13.24 0.25 -1.92
CA GLY A 249 -14.28 -0.49 -2.64
C GLY A 249 -14.04 -0.50 -4.15
N ALA A 250 -12.77 -0.40 -4.56
CA ALA A 250 -12.36 -0.31 -5.94
C ALA A 250 -12.16 -1.69 -6.58
N SER A 251 -12.42 -1.76 -7.88
CA SER A 251 -11.98 -2.85 -8.74
C SER A 251 -10.48 -2.70 -9.09
N VAL A 252 -9.83 -3.83 -9.36
CA VAL A 252 -8.39 -3.87 -9.65
C VAL A 252 -8.13 -4.57 -10.97
N THR A 253 -7.37 -3.92 -11.84
CA THR A 253 -6.67 -4.56 -12.95
C THR A 253 -5.19 -4.65 -12.63
N LEU A 254 -4.64 -5.86 -12.71
CA LEU A 254 -3.21 -6.11 -12.62
C LEU A 254 -2.60 -6.07 -14.02
N LEU A 255 -1.72 -5.10 -14.28
CA LEU A 255 -1.06 -4.91 -15.56
C LEU A 255 0.40 -5.36 -15.49
N TYR A 256 0.79 -6.13 -16.50
CA TYR A 256 2.18 -6.40 -16.83
C TYR A 256 2.46 -5.99 -18.28
N VAL A 257 3.49 -5.16 -18.46
CA VAL A 257 3.94 -4.77 -19.80
C VAL A 257 5.13 -5.64 -20.18
N THR A 258 5.02 -6.34 -21.30
CA THR A 258 6.10 -7.14 -21.89
C THR A 258 6.69 -6.38 -23.08
N THR A 259 7.95 -6.65 -23.42
CA THR A 259 8.57 -6.09 -24.62
C THR A 259 7.89 -6.64 -25.86
N THR A 260 7.61 -5.78 -26.85
CA THR A 260 7.06 -6.22 -28.14
C THR A 260 7.93 -7.30 -28.78
N GLY A 261 7.32 -8.44 -29.11
CA GLY A 261 8.01 -9.59 -29.72
C GLY A 261 8.58 -10.60 -28.72
N GLU A 262 8.51 -10.31 -27.42
CA GLU A 262 8.86 -11.27 -26.37
C GLU A 262 7.62 -12.00 -25.86
N GLU A 263 7.79 -13.30 -25.55
CA GLU A 263 6.78 -14.07 -24.85
C GLU A 263 6.85 -13.81 -23.34
N LEU A 264 5.71 -13.98 -22.65
CA LEU A 264 5.68 -13.85 -21.20
C LEU A 264 6.53 -14.94 -20.55
N SER A 265 7.59 -14.54 -19.85
CA SER A 265 8.47 -15.48 -19.17
C SER A 265 7.74 -16.30 -18.09
N PRO A 266 8.19 -17.54 -17.81
CA PRO A 266 7.63 -18.35 -16.72
C PRO A 266 7.67 -17.65 -15.36
N LEU A 267 8.72 -16.87 -15.10
CA LEU A 267 8.86 -16.08 -13.87
C LEU A 267 7.77 -15.00 -13.79
N ALA A 268 7.53 -14.27 -14.88
CA ALA A 268 6.47 -13.26 -14.95
C ALA A 268 5.08 -13.88 -14.81
N ARG A 269 4.83 -15.03 -15.43
CA ARG A 269 3.58 -15.78 -15.25
C ARG A 269 3.35 -16.16 -13.79
N ALA A 270 4.35 -16.77 -13.15
CA ALA A 270 4.28 -17.16 -11.75
C ALA A 270 4.09 -15.96 -10.82
N HIS A 271 4.73 -14.83 -11.11
CA HIS A 271 4.53 -13.58 -10.37
C HIS A 271 3.09 -13.08 -10.46
N LEU A 272 2.51 -13.02 -11.66
CA LEU A 272 1.12 -12.58 -11.86
C LEU A 272 0.09 -13.51 -11.19
N GLU A 273 0.34 -14.81 -11.19
CA GLU A 273 -0.47 -15.78 -10.46
C GLU A 273 -0.42 -15.51 -8.95
N ARG A 274 0.78 -15.32 -8.37
CA ARG A 274 0.96 -14.99 -6.94
C ARG A 274 0.38 -13.63 -6.58
N ALA A 275 0.48 -12.63 -7.46
CA ALA A 275 -0.15 -11.33 -7.28
C ALA A 275 -1.67 -11.48 -7.21
N SER A 276 -2.27 -12.26 -8.12
CA SER A 276 -3.70 -12.55 -8.11
C SER A 276 -4.13 -13.28 -6.84
N VAL A 277 -3.35 -14.26 -6.36
CA VAL A 277 -3.59 -14.93 -5.07
C VAL A 277 -3.54 -13.93 -3.92
N THR A 278 -2.56 -13.02 -3.92
CA THR A 278 -2.42 -11.96 -2.90
C THR A 278 -3.63 -11.04 -2.86
N LEU A 279 -4.16 -10.64 -4.02
CA LEU A 279 -5.36 -9.81 -4.12
C LEU A 279 -6.62 -10.56 -3.65
N ARG A 280 -6.74 -11.86 -3.96
CA ARG A 280 -7.82 -12.69 -3.41
C ARG A 280 -7.76 -12.83 -1.90
N ALA A 281 -6.56 -12.92 -1.32
CA ALA A 281 -6.36 -12.90 0.14
C ALA A 281 -6.86 -11.59 0.79
N LEU A 282 -6.92 -10.50 0.01
CA LEU A 282 -7.51 -9.22 0.39
C LEU A 282 -8.99 -9.09 -0.02
N GLU A 283 -9.60 -10.17 -0.50
CA GLU A 283 -10.99 -10.25 -0.98
C GLU A 283 -11.28 -9.37 -2.20
N LEU A 284 -10.29 -9.22 -3.05
CA LEU A 284 -10.41 -8.54 -4.33
C LEU A 284 -10.37 -9.55 -5.48
N ALA A 285 -11.34 -9.44 -6.37
CA ALA A 285 -11.23 -10.00 -7.71
C ALA A 285 -10.34 -9.08 -8.54
N SER A 286 -9.42 -9.65 -9.30
CA SER A 286 -8.53 -8.89 -10.18
C SER A 286 -8.52 -9.46 -11.59
N GLU A 287 -8.63 -8.58 -12.58
CA GLU A 287 -8.31 -8.94 -13.96
C GLU A 287 -6.81 -8.87 -14.19
N VAL A 288 -6.25 -9.79 -14.97
CA VAL A 288 -4.81 -9.78 -15.31
C VAL A 288 -4.65 -9.43 -16.77
N TRP A 289 -3.98 -8.31 -17.04
CA TRP A 289 -3.70 -7.83 -18.38
C TRP A 289 -2.20 -7.92 -18.67
N VAL A 290 -1.85 -8.62 -19.75
CA VAL A 290 -0.49 -8.62 -20.31
C VAL A 290 -0.55 -7.82 -21.61
N ARG A 291 0.32 -6.81 -21.76
CA ARG A 291 0.32 -5.94 -22.94
C ARG A 291 1.74 -5.80 -23.51
N PRO A 292 1.95 -6.07 -24.80
CA PRO A 292 3.22 -5.79 -25.46
C PRO A 292 3.37 -4.28 -25.68
N SER A 293 4.57 -3.76 -25.45
CA SER A 293 4.92 -2.37 -25.75
C SER A 293 6.42 -2.24 -26.03
N MET A 294 6.82 -1.16 -26.70
CA MET A 294 8.24 -0.82 -26.89
C MET A 294 8.91 -0.45 -25.57
N THR A 295 8.20 0.31 -24.72
CA THR A 295 8.62 0.62 -23.36
C THR A 295 7.51 0.32 -22.34
N ALA A 296 7.89 0.03 -21.10
CA ALA A 296 6.95 -0.21 -20.01
C ALA A 296 6.06 1.02 -19.75
N ALA A 297 6.65 2.23 -19.74
CA ALA A 297 5.92 3.47 -19.50
C ALA A 297 4.86 3.74 -20.58
N GLU A 298 5.21 3.59 -21.86
CA GLU A 298 4.22 3.74 -22.95
C GLU A 298 3.07 2.75 -22.83
N GLY A 299 3.37 1.49 -22.48
CA GLY A 299 2.35 0.45 -22.33
C GLY A 299 1.41 0.74 -21.15
N ILE A 300 1.96 1.19 -20.02
CA ILE A 300 1.19 1.61 -18.84
C ILE A 300 0.29 2.79 -19.18
N LEU A 301 0.86 3.84 -19.78
CA LEU A 301 0.12 5.05 -20.14
C LEU A 301 -0.95 4.78 -21.19
N ALA A 302 -0.70 3.93 -22.18
CA ALA A 302 -1.68 3.54 -23.19
C ALA A 302 -2.88 2.83 -22.53
N VAL A 303 -2.63 1.81 -21.70
CA VAL A 303 -3.70 1.10 -20.98
C VAL A 303 -4.47 2.02 -20.05
N ALA A 304 -3.77 2.94 -19.38
CA ALA A 304 -4.38 3.88 -18.46
C ALA A 304 -5.26 4.91 -19.17
N ARG A 305 -4.90 5.34 -20.39
CA ARG A 305 -5.71 6.26 -21.22
C ARG A 305 -6.89 5.57 -21.89
N ASP A 306 -6.69 4.34 -22.37
CA ASP A 306 -7.72 3.58 -23.09
C ASP A 306 -8.80 3.03 -22.14
N GLY A 307 -8.50 2.92 -20.84
CA GLY A 307 -9.45 2.52 -19.82
C GLY A 307 -9.82 3.67 -18.89
N ASP A 308 -11.02 3.61 -18.31
CA ASP A 308 -11.46 4.59 -17.29
C ASP A 308 -10.83 4.30 -15.91
N TYR A 309 -9.50 4.27 -15.83
CA TYR A 309 -8.79 4.07 -14.58
C TYR A 309 -8.66 5.38 -13.79
N ASP A 310 -8.92 5.31 -12.50
CA ASP A 310 -8.90 6.45 -11.57
C ASP A 310 -7.53 6.65 -10.91
N LEU A 311 -6.73 5.60 -10.82
CA LEU A 311 -5.45 5.59 -10.13
C LEU A 311 -4.52 4.56 -10.75
N ILE A 312 -3.30 4.97 -11.09
CA ILE A 312 -2.20 4.07 -11.42
C ILE A 312 -1.44 3.76 -10.14
N VAL A 313 -1.17 2.50 -9.85
CA VAL A 313 -0.34 2.06 -8.72
C VAL A 313 0.90 1.39 -9.25
N MET A 314 2.08 1.77 -8.76
CA MET A 314 3.35 1.17 -9.17
C MET A 314 4.38 1.20 -8.04
N GLY A 315 5.37 0.32 -8.09
CA GLY A 315 6.49 0.33 -7.16
C GLY A 315 7.47 1.48 -7.41
N SER A 316 8.22 1.87 -6.38
CA SER A 316 9.45 2.63 -6.54
C SER A 316 10.55 1.70 -7.06
N HIS A 317 11.53 2.23 -7.77
CA HIS A 317 12.73 1.48 -8.12
C HIS A 317 13.52 1.11 -6.85
N GLY A 318 14.10 -0.09 -6.84
CA GLY A 318 14.75 -0.67 -5.66
C GLY A 318 16.18 -0.16 -5.41
N PRO A 319 16.74 -0.39 -4.21
CA PRO A 319 18.03 0.18 -3.79
C PRO A 319 19.26 -0.28 -4.59
N GLN A 320 19.18 -1.38 -5.36
CA GLN A 320 20.26 -1.82 -6.26
C GLN A 320 20.33 -1.02 -7.57
N SER A 321 19.32 -0.20 -7.89
CA SER A 321 19.36 0.76 -9.02
C SER A 321 19.55 2.21 -8.55
N ARG A 322 20.04 2.43 -7.31
CA ARG A 322 20.38 3.77 -6.77
C ARG A 322 21.43 4.54 -7.59
N SER A 323 22.04 3.90 -8.58
CA SER A 323 22.76 4.62 -9.62
C SER A 323 21.79 4.99 -10.73
N ILE A 324 21.40 6.26 -10.72
CA ILE A 324 20.74 7.05 -11.77
C ILE A 324 19.19 6.95 -11.78
N PHE A 325 18.52 7.88 -11.08
CA PHE A 325 17.23 8.43 -11.54
C PHE A 325 17.45 9.11 -12.89
N GLY A 326 17.61 8.28 -13.93
CA GLY A 326 17.87 8.71 -15.30
C GLY A 326 16.58 8.98 -16.04
N LEU A 327 16.71 9.40 -17.30
CA LEU A 327 15.59 9.54 -18.24
C LEU A 327 14.83 8.23 -18.46
N ASP A 328 15.39 7.08 -18.06
CA ASP A 328 14.87 5.73 -18.28
C ASP A 328 14.07 5.15 -17.09
N ASP A 329 13.88 5.92 -16.00
CA ASP A 329 13.05 5.48 -14.86
C ASP A 329 11.57 5.44 -15.25
N VAL A 330 10.99 4.23 -15.29
CA VAL A 330 9.59 4.00 -15.69
C VAL A 330 8.60 4.74 -14.79
N THR A 331 8.90 4.87 -13.51
CA THR A 331 8.07 5.56 -12.51
C THR A 331 8.06 7.05 -12.77
N LEU A 332 9.23 7.65 -13.01
CA LEU A 332 9.32 9.06 -13.41
C LEU A 332 8.69 9.33 -14.78
N GLN A 333 8.83 8.42 -15.75
CA GLN A 333 8.21 8.54 -17.07
C GLN A 333 6.67 8.48 -16.98
N VAL A 334 6.13 7.52 -16.22
CA VAL A 334 4.68 7.41 -15.97
C VAL A 334 4.19 8.62 -15.18
N LEU A 335 4.91 9.05 -14.14
CA LEU A 335 4.61 10.27 -13.41
C LEU A 335 4.67 11.52 -14.28
N ALA A 336 5.52 11.60 -15.31
CA ALA A 336 5.50 12.73 -16.23
C ALA A 336 4.29 12.66 -17.17
N GLY A 337 4.04 11.49 -17.79
CA GLY A 337 3.05 11.33 -18.85
C GLY A 337 1.62 10.98 -18.41
N ALA A 338 1.37 10.68 -17.14
CA ALA A 338 0.03 10.41 -16.64
C ALA A 338 -0.78 11.70 -16.49
N ASP A 339 -2.07 11.60 -16.79
CA ASP A 339 -3.14 12.61 -16.66
C ASP A 339 -4.04 12.35 -15.42
N ARG A 340 -3.77 11.28 -14.68
CA ARG A 340 -4.49 10.84 -13.48
C ARG A 340 -3.53 10.65 -12.30
N PRO A 341 -4.03 10.55 -11.06
CA PRO A 341 -3.18 10.27 -9.90
C PRO A 341 -2.32 9.01 -10.09
N VAL A 342 -1.11 9.05 -9.56
CA VAL A 342 -0.18 7.92 -9.53
C VAL A 342 0.26 7.69 -8.09
N LEU A 343 0.07 6.47 -7.60
CA LEU A 343 0.54 6.01 -6.30
C LEU A 343 1.83 5.23 -6.49
N VAL A 344 2.92 5.79 -5.98
CA VAL A 344 4.23 5.16 -5.92
C VAL A 344 4.40 4.50 -4.56
N VAL A 345 4.63 3.19 -4.55
CA VAL A 345 4.80 2.41 -3.33
C VAL A 345 6.29 2.10 -3.16
N PRO A 346 6.94 2.57 -2.07
CA PRO A 346 8.34 2.28 -1.83
C PRO A 346 8.58 0.78 -1.68
N ASP A 347 9.81 0.35 -1.98
CA ASP A 347 10.22 -1.03 -1.74
C ASP A 347 10.11 -1.36 -0.23
N GLU A 348 9.62 -2.56 0.09
CA GLU A 348 9.59 -3.03 1.47
C GLU A 348 11.05 -3.33 1.86
N THR A 349 11.74 -2.36 2.49
CA THR A 349 13.05 -2.65 3.09
C THR A 349 12.86 -3.75 4.12
N VAL A 350 13.40 -4.93 3.80
CA VAL A 350 13.41 -6.16 4.62
C VAL A 350 13.99 -5.92 6.01
#